data_AF-A0A7V3I158-F1
#
_entry.id   AF-A0A7V3I158-F1
#
_cell.length_a   1.000
_cell.length_b   1.000
_cell.length_c   1.000
_cell.angle_alpha   90.00
_cell.angle_beta   90.00
_cell.angle_gamma   90.00
#
_symmetry.space_group_name_H-M   'P 1'
#
loop_
_entity.id
_entity.type
_entity.pdbx_description
1 polymer ?
#
loop_
_entity_poly.entity_id
_entity_poly.type
_entity_poly.pdbx_seq_one_letter_code
_entity_poly.pdbx_strand_id
1 'polypeptide(L)'
;MKDANDRTIARDGQLIELGETPEFPIVVKIVVGNGPISAIAATCDGSQLLVTNYADHSVSVIDAATCRVTGTIAGLGEPSAIAVGGRD
;
A
#
# COMPACT_ATOMS: atom_id res chain seq x y z
N MET A 1 20.58 -23.80 16.15
CA MET A 1 21.73 -23.45 15.29
C MET A 1 21.16 -22.64 14.14
N LYS A 2 21.73 -21.46 13.86
CA LYS A 2 21.42 -20.71 12.64
C LYS A 2 22.13 -21.41 11.49
N ASP A 3 21.47 -21.58 10.35
CA ASP A 3 22.13 -22.07 9.15
C ASP A 3 23.04 -20.98 8.55
N ALA A 4 23.72 -21.31 7.45
CA ALA A 4 24.60 -20.39 6.74
C ALA A 4 23.89 -19.12 6.21
N ASN A 5 22.56 -19.03 6.32
CA ASN A 5 21.70 -17.94 5.86
C ASN A 5 20.95 -17.22 7.00
N ASP A 6 21.42 -17.36 8.25
CA ASP A 6 20.89 -16.69 9.45
C ASP A 6 19.42 -17.03 9.79
N ARG A 7 18.87 -18.13 9.23
CA ARG A 7 17.48 -18.54 9.49
C ARG A 7 17.34 -19.07 10.91
N THR A 8 16.37 -18.53 11.64
CA THR A 8 16.00 -19.01 12.98
C THR A 8 14.83 -19.98 12.86
N ILE A 9 15.08 -21.26 13.12
CA ILE A 9 14.04 -22.29 13.25
C ILE A 9 13.17 -22.00 14.48
N ALA A 10 11.92 -21.58 14.26
CA ALA A 10 10.90 -21.58 15.30
C ALA A 10 10.62 -23.04 15.73
N ARG A 11 10.56 -23.31 17.04
CA ARG A 11 10.41 -24.67 17.59
C ARG A 11 9.06 -25.33 17.29
N ASP A 12 8.13 -24.60 16.68
CA ASP A 12 6.76 -25.04 16.38
C ASP A 12 6.55 -25.32 14.88
N GLY A 13 7.63 -25.48 14.11
CA GLY A 13 7.58 -25.99 12.74
C GLY A 13 7.14 -24.98 11.67
N GLN A 14 6.93 -23.71 11.99
CA GLN A 14 6.66 -22.68 10.98
C GLN A 14 7.96 -21.99 10.55
N LEU A 15 8.47 -22.39 9.39
CA LEU A 15 9.54 -21.70 8.68
C LEU A 15 8.89 -20.66 7.76
N ILE A 16 9.13 -19.36 7.99
CA ILE A 16 8.88 -18.33 6.95
C ILE A 16 10.21 -18.16 6.23
N GLU A 17 10.40 -18.91 5.14
CA GLU A 17 11.54 -18.71 4.26
C GLU A 17 11.27 -17.52 3.33
N LEU A 18 12.06 -16.46 3.45
CA LEU A 18 12.20 -15.47 2.40
C LEU A 18 13.20 -16.04 1.37
N GLY A 19 12.67 -16.68 0.33
CA GLY A 19 13.46 -17.25 -0.77
C GLY A 19 12.56 -17.94 -1.77
N GLU A 20 12.54 -17.43 -3.00
CA GLU A 20 11.64 -17.78 -4.12
C GLU A 20 10.16 -17.49 -3.81
N THR A 21 9.71 -16.33 -4.30
CA THR A 21 8.46 -15.65 -3.96
C THR A 21 7.30 -16.62 -3.71
N PRO A 22 6.72 -16.70 -2.49
CA PRO A 22 5.31 -17.05 -2.41
C PRO A 22 4.61 -16.08 -3.36
N GLU A 23 3.96 -16.61 -4.39
CA GLU A 23 3.16 -15.82 -5.33
C GLU A 23 2.23 -14.98 -4.45
N PHE A 24 2.52 -13.68 -4.28
CA PHE A 24 1.67 -12.82 -3.46
C PHE A 24 0.39 -12.66 -4.26
N PRO A 25 -0.70 -13.37 -3.90
CA PRO A 25 -1.87 -13.37 -4.75
C PRO A 25 -2.46 -11.96 -4.73
N ILE A 26 -2.84 -11.44 -5.89
CA ILE A 26 -3.61 -10.20 -5.96
C ILE A 26 -4.98 -10.50 -5.36
N VAL A 27 -5.19 -10.09 -4.11
CA VAL A 27 -6.45 -10.35 -3.38
C VAL A 27 -7.57 -9.42 -3.86
N VAL A 28 -7.22 -8.19 -4.24
CA VAL A 28 -8.17 -7.17 -4.70
C VAL A 28 -7.49 -6.23 -5.68
N LYS A 29 -8.26 -5.76 -6.67
CA LYS A 29 -7.86 -4.69 -7.58
C LYS A 29 -8.77 -3.49 -7.35
N ILE A 30 -8.18 -2.36 -6.97
CA ILE A 30 -8.90 -1.12 -6.74
C ILE A 30 -8.66 -0.21 -7.94
N VAL A 31 -9.74 0.20 -8.61
CA VAL A 31 -9.67 1.16 -9.71
C VAL A 31 -9.64 2.55 -9.10
N VAL A 32 -8.57 3.30 -9.37
CA VAL A 32 -8.36 4.69 -8.93
C VAL A 32 -8.50 5.65 -10.11
N GLY A 33 -8.22 6.93 -9.89
CA GLY A 33 -8.15 7.95 -10.95
C GLY A 33 -7.18 7.59 -12.08
N ASN A 34 -7.28 8.32 -13.20
CA ASN A 34 -6.56 7.97 -14.41
C ASN A 34 -5.07 8.39 -14.38
N GLY A 35 -4.24 7.71 -15.17
CA GLY A 35 -2.82 8.05 -15.30
C GLY A 35 -1.90 7.30 -14.33
N PRO A 36 -0.58 7.59 -14.39
CA PRO A 36 0.39 6.88 -13.57
C PRO A 36 0.20 7.22 -12.09
N ILE A 37 0.29 6.19 -11.27
CA ILE A 37 0.36 6.33 -9.81
C ILE A 37 1.79 6.76 -9.46
N SER A 38 1.95 7.94 -8.88
CA SER A 38 3.28 8.44 -8.45
C SER A 38 3.63 8.05 -7.01
N ALA A 39 2.65 7.98 -6.13
CA ALA A 39 2.82 7.67 -4.72
C ALA A 39 1.55 7.09 -4.08
N ILE A 40 1.75 6.36 -2.99
CA ILE A 40 0.71 5.86 -2.09
C ILE A 40 1.11 6.14 -0.63
N ALA A 41 0.17 6.54 0.20
CA ALA A 41 0.36 6.64 1.65
C ALA A 41 -0.86 6.10 2.40
N ALA A 42 -0.64 5.55 3.60
CA ALA A 42 -1.69 5.12 4.51
C ALA A 42 -1.83 6.13 5.65
N THR A 43 -3.05 6.25 6.19
CA THR A 43 -3.26 6.95 7.46
C THR A 43 -2.66 6.15 8.62
N CYS A 44 -2.30 6.83 9.72
CA CYS A 44 -1.66 6.19 10.87
C CYS A 44 -2.52 5.08 11.51
N ASP A 45 -3.85 5.22 11.46
CA ASP A 45 -4.82 4.23 11.93
C ASP A 45 -5.08 3.11 10.89
N GLY A 46 -4.49 3.21 9.69
CA GLY A 46 -4.66 2.26 8.61
C GLY A 46 -6.06 2.24 7.96
N SER A 47 -6.96 3.17 8.33
CA SER A 47 -8.32 3.18 7.82
C SER A 47 -8.43 3.62 6.36
N GLN A 48 -7.48 4.45 5.90
CA GLN A 48 -7.48 4.99 4.55
C GLN A 48 -6.14 4.84 3.83
N LEU A 49 -6.23 4.63 2.52
CA LEU A 49 -5.12 4.78 1.58
C LEU A 49 -5.36 6.00 0.69
N LEU A 50 -4.32 6.79 0.47
CA LEU A 50 -4.32 7.92 -0.45
C LEU A 50 -3.39 7.60 -1.62
N VAL A 51 -3.89 7.71 -2.84
CA VAL A 51 -3.17 7.37 -4.08
C VAL A 51 -3.15 8.57 -5.01
N THR A 52 -1.96 9.06 -5.37
CA THR A 52 -1.80 10.17 -6.31
C THR A 52 -1.99 9.70 -7.75
N ASN A 53 -2.84 10.38 -8.52
CA ASN A 53 -3.06 10.13 -9.94
C ASN A 53 -2.47 11.31 -10.72
N TYR A 54 -1.21 11.18 -11.14
CA TYR A 54 -0.39 12.30 -11.61
C TYR A 54 -1.02 13.04 -12.79
N ALA A 55 -1.34 12.31 -13.86
CA ALA A 55 -1.88 12.90 -15.08
C ALA A 55 -3.36 13.32 -14.96
N ASP A 56 -4.06 12.82 -13.95
CA ASP A 56 -5.45 13.16 -13.65
C ASP A 56 -5.56 14.29 -12.63
N HIS A 57 -4.44 14.88 -12.19
CA HIS A 57 -4.44 16.06 -11.32
C HIS A 57 -5.23 15.82 -10.02
N SER A 58 -5.17 14.59 -9.48
CA SER A 58 -6.04 14.16 -8.39
C SER A 58 -5.35 13.20 -7.42
N VAL A 59 -5.95 13.04 -6.23
CA VAL A 59 -5.63 11.97 -5.26
C VAL A 59 -6.92 11.19 -4.97
N SER A 60 -6.86 9.87 -5.10
CA SER A 60 -7.95 8.97 -4.71
C SER A 60 -7.82 8.64 -3.22
N VAL A 61 -8.93 8.73 -2.48
CA VAL A 61 -9.04 8.30 -1.09
C VAL A 61 -9.79 6.97 -1.06
N ILE A 62 -9.18 5.95 -0.46
CA ILE A 62 -9.65 4.57 -0.48
C ILE A 62 -9.88 4.13 0.96
N ASP A 63 -11.04 3.55 1.24
CA ASP A 63 -11.30 2.83 2.48
C ASP A 63 -10.62 1.46 2.44
N ALA A 64 -9.73 1.21 3.40
CA ALA A 64 -8.89 0.01 3.42
C ALA A 64 -9.67 -1.27 3.75
N ALA A 65 -10.75 -1.15 4.54
CA ALA A 65 -11.55 -2.30 4.96
C ALA A 65 -12.42 -2.86 3.83
N THR A 66 -13.02 -1.97 3.05
CA THR A 66 -13.94 -2.31 1.94
C THR A 66 -13.26 -2.32 0.58
N CYS A 67 -12.02 -1.83 0.50
CA CYS A 67 -11.24 -1.72 -0.72
C CYS A 67 -11.95 -0.90 -1.81
N ARG A 68 -12.61 0.20 -1.41
CA ARG A 68 -13.36 1.08 -2.31
C ARG A 68 -12.84 2.51 -2.25
N VAL A 69 -12.80 3.17 -3.40
CA VAL A 69 -12.60 4.63 -3.45
C VAL A 69 -13.81 5.29 -2.80
N THR A 70 -13.57 6.05 -1.74
CA THR A 70 -14.60 6.79 -0.97
C THR A 70 -14.57 8.29 -1.26
N GLY A 71 -13.52 8.78 -1.91
CA GLY A 71 -13.43 10.17 -2.32
C GLY A 71 -12.31 10.43 -3.31
N THR A 72 -12.36 11.62 -3.91
CA THR A 72 -11.31 12.12 -4.81
C THR A 72 -11.04 13.58 -4.47
N ILE A 73 -9.77 13.89 -4.25
CA ILE A 73 -9.27 15.26 -4.09
C ILE A 73 -8.77 15.70 -5.47
N ALA A 74 -9.46 16.66 -6.09
CA ALA A 74 -9.16 17.11 -7.45
C ALA A 74 -8.50 18.50 -7.47
N GLY A 75 -8.03 18.92 -8.65
CA GLY A 75 -7.48 20.26 -8.87
C GLY A 75 -6.04 20.41 -8.38
N LEU A 76 -5.30 19.31 -8.29
CA LEU A 76 -3.90 19.30 -7.89
C LEU A 76 -2.99 19.50 -9.11
N GLY A 77 -1.84 20.15 -8.93
CA GLY A 77 -0.82 20.23 -9.96
C GLY A 77 0.06 18.99 -9.95
N GLU A 78 -0.27 17.99 -10.78
CA GLU A 78 0.57 16.80 -11.03
C GLU A 78 1.19 16.20 -9.76
N PRO A 79 0.35 15.69 -8.84
CA PRO A 79 0.81 15.26 -7.52
C PRO A 79 1.80 14.10 -7.64
N SER A 80 3.05 14.33 -7.21
CA SER A 80 4.17 13.38 -7.34
C SER A 80 4.55 12.70 -6.02
N ALA A 81 4.27 13.34 -4.89
CA ALA A 81 4.55 12.83 -3.55
C ALA A 81 3.39 13.13 -2.60
N ILE A 82 3.23 12.29 -1.59
CA ILE A 82 2.22 12.47 -0.55
C ILE A 82 2.78 12.01 0.80
N ALA A 83 2.42 12.74 1.85
CA ALA A 83 2.68 12.38 3.23
C ALA A 83 1.39 12.57 4.03
N VAL A 84 1.16 11.69 5.00
CA VAL A 84 0.02 11.78 5.91
C VAL A 84 0.55 12.11 7.31
N GLY A 85 -0.01 13.15 7.92
CA GLY A 85 0.28 13.51 9.31
C GLY A 85 -0.67 12.81 10.28
N GLY A 86 -0.16 12.43 11.45
CA GLY A 86 -0.99 12.05 12.58
C GLY A 86 -1.54 13.29 13.29
N ARG A 87 -2.73 13.17 13.88
CA ARG A 87 -3.19 14.08 14.92
C ARG A 87 -3.11 13.31 16.22
N ASP A 88 -2.16 13.71 17.07
CA ASP A 88 -2.08 13.24 18.45
C ASP A 88 -3.25 13.80 19.29
#